data_AF-A0JZL6-F1
#
_entry.id   AF-A0JZL6-F1
#
_cell.length_a   1.000
_cell.length_b   1.000
_cell.length_c   1.000
_cell.angle_alpha   90.00
_cell.angle_beta   90.00
_cell.angle_gamma   90.00
#
_symmetry.space_group_name_H-M   'P 1'
#
loop_
_entity.id
_entity.type
_entity.pdbx_description
1 polymer ?
#
loop_
_entity_poly.entity_id
_entity_poly.type
_entity_poly.pdbx_seq_one_letter_code
_entity_poly.pdbx_strand_id
1 'polypeptide(L)'
;MRRISDMNGSGTLFGWAFGELSRSGDEAYLDELRRDALANATQDAITRGFGVEEGTETYTVINPGETLADVHTAPEQLIVRCTVKLTGPGADRVHAEGPMNG
;
A
#
# COMPACT_ATOMS: atom_id res chain seq x y z
N MET A 1 -31.48 -10.36 -22.26
CA MET A 1 -30.19 -9.71 -21.93
C MET A 1 -29.75 -10.20 -20.56
N ARG A 2 -28.79 -11.13 -20.49
CA ARG A 2 -28.13 -11.48 -19.23
C ARG A 2 -27.10 -10.39 -18.96
N ARG A 3 -27.20 -9.67 -17.83
CA ARG A 3 -26.06 -8.93 -17.28
C ARG A 3 -24.99 -9.98 -16.99
N ILE A 4 -23.90 -9.91 -17.72
CA ILE A 4 -22.65 -10.54 -17.28
C ILE A 4 -22.33 -9.80 -15.99
N SER A 5 -22.49 -10.48 -14.85
CA SER A 5 -21.85 -10.03 -13.63
C SER A 5 -20.36 -10.07 -13.93
N ASP A 6 -19.75 -8.92 -14.15
CA ASP A 6 -18.30 -8.81 -14.23
C ASP A 6 -17.75 -9.54 -13.01
N MET A 7 -16.97 -10.59 -13.25
CA MET A 7 -16.28 -11.32 -12.20
C MET A 7 -15.25 -10.36 -11.59
N ASN A 8 -15.70 -9.69 -10.52
CA ASN A 8 -15.00 -8.79 -9.60
C ASN A 8 -13.47 -8.99 -9.54
N GLY A 9 -12.73 -8.37 -10.45
CA GLY A 9 -11.36 -7.96 -10.16
C GLY A 9 -11.44 -6.77 -9.22
N SER A 10 -10.97 -6.89 -7.98
CA SER A 10 -10.76 -5.71 -7.14
C SER A 10 -9.40 -5.14 -7.52
N GLY A 11 -9.38 -3.90 -8.01
CA GLY A 11 -8.12 -3.19 -8.18
C GLY A 11 -7.43 -2.98 -6.85
N THR A 12 -6.13 -2.67 -6.89
CA THR A 12 -5.34 -2.41 -5.70
C THR A 12 -4.68 -1.05 -5.78
N LEU A 13 -4.43 -0.46 -4.61
CA LEU A 13 -3.71 0.80 -4.47
C LEU A 13 -2.73 0.73 -3.31
N PHE A 14 -1.58 1.41 -3.44
CA PHE A 14 -0.61 1.54 -2.36
C PHE A 14 -0.74 2.88 -1.64
N GLY A 15 -0.61 2.83 -0.32
CA GLY A 15 -0.23 3.97 0.50
C GLY A 15 1.13 3.72 1.15
N TRP A 16 1.87 4.79 1.40
CA TRP A 16 3.22 4.73 1.92
C TRP A 16 3.34 5.64 3.13
N ALA A 17 4.06 5.18 4.15
CA ALA A 17 4.54 6.01 5.25
C ALA A 17 6.06 5.81 5.39
N PHE A 18 6.74 6.89 5.76
CA PHE A 18 8.20 6.93 5.88
C PHE A 18 8.55 7.30 7.32
N GLY A 19 9.53 6.62 7.88
CA GLY A 19 9.88 6.76 9.28
C GLY A 19 11.37 6.61 9.56
N GLU A 20 11.71 6.79 10.83
CA GLU A 20 13.07 6.69 11.33
C GLU A 20 13.49 5.22 11.45
N LEU A 21 14.58 4.88 10.76
CA LEU A 21 15.13 3.53 10.77
C LEU A 21 15.57 3.07 12.17
N SER A 22 16.08 3.98 13.00
CA SER A 22 16.50 3.70 14.39
C SER A 22 15.35 3.18 15.28
N ARG A 23 14.10 3.38 14.86
CA ARG A 23 12.89 2.96 15.58
C ARG A 23 12.22 1.74 14.96
N SER A 24 12.89 1.02 14.05
CA SER A 24 12.29 -0.14 13.35
C SER A 24 11.86 -1.29 14.28
N GLY A 25 12.42 -1.39 15.49
CA GLY A 25 12.01 -2.37 16.51
C GLY A 25 10.92 -1.89 17.47
N ASP A 26 10.41 -0.67 17.32
CA ASP A 26 9.33 -0.11 18.13
C ASP A 26 7.97 -0.43 17.48
N GLU A 27 7.29 -1.47 17.97
CA GLU A 27 5.99 -1.90 17.42
C GLU A 27 4.92 -0.81 17.50
N ALA A 28 4.93 0.04 18.52
CA ALA A 28 3.97 1.13 18.63
C ALA A 28 4.20 2.17 17.53
N TYR A 29 5.47 2.44 17.22
CA TYR A 29 5.84 3.30 16.09
C TYR A 29 5.49 2.69 14.74
N LEU A 30 5.71 1.38 14.57
CA LEU A 30 5.28 0.66 13.36
C LEU A 30 3.76 0.74 13.18
N ASP A 31 2.99 0.65 14.26
CA ASP A 31 1.53 0.80 14.22
C ASP A 31 1.09 2.21 13.81
N GLU A 32 1.80 3.26 14.24
CA GLU A 32 1.56 4.63 13.76
C GLU A 32 1.81 4.73 12.26
N LEU A 33 2.95 4.23 11.78
CA LEU A 33 3.28 4.23 10.35
C LEU A 33 2.29 3.38 9.51
N ARG A 34 1.79 2.26 10.05
CA ARG A 34 0.73 1.46 9.40
C ARG A 34 -0.55 2.29 9.23
N ARG A 35 -0.98 3.01 10.27
CA ARG A 35 -2.16 3.89 10.20
C ARG A 35 -1.96 5.02 9.19
N ASP A 36 -0.79 5.63 9.16
CA ASP A 36 -0.46 6.69 8.20
C ASP A 36 -0.44 6.16 6.76
N ALA A 37 0.13 4.98 6.53
CA ALA A 37 0.15 4.34 5.21
C ALA A 37 -1.27 4.01 4.73
N LEU A 38 -2.16 3.53 5.62
CA LEU A 38 -3.57 3.30 5.30
C LEU A 38 -4.31 4.61 4.99
N ALA A 39 -4.10 5.65 5.79
CA ALA A 39 -4.69 6.97 5.56
C ALA A 39 -4.27 7.53 4.18
N ASN A 40 -2.99 7.39 3.82
CA ASN A 40 -2.48 7.80 2.51
C ASN A 40 -3.10 7.00 1.36
N ALA A 41 -3.23 5.67 1.50
CA ALA A 41 -3.92 4.84 0.50
C ALA A 41 -5.38 5.27 0.33
N THR A 42 -6.06 5.54 1.43
CA THR A 42 -7.47 5.93 1.47
C THR A 42 -7.67 7.30 0.82
N GLN A 43 -6.81 8.26 1.16
CA GLN A 43 -6.87 9.61 0.59
C GLN A 43 -6.59 9.61 -0.92
N ASP A 44 -5.65 8.80 -1.40
CA ASP A 44 -5.36 8.67 -2.83
C ASP A 44 -6.53 7.98 -3.57
N ALA A 45 -7.10 6.92 -3.00
CA ALA A 45 -8.31 6.29 -3.53
C ALA A 45 -9.46 7.31 -3.68
N ILE A 46 -9.74 8.10 -2.64
CA ILE A 46 -10.77 9.15 -2.65
C ILE A 46 -10.47 10.20 -3.74
N THR A 47 -9.22 10.64 -3.83
CA THR A 47 -8.79 11.64 -4.83
C THR A 47 -9.00 11.15 -6.26
N ARG A 48 -8.88 9.83 -6.48
CA ARG A 48 -9.13 9.16 -7.76
C ARG A 48 -10.60 8.77 -7.98
N GLY A 49 -11.48 9.04 -7.02
CA GLY A 49 -12.92 8.74 -7.11
C GLY A 49 -13.28 7.30 -6.76
N PHE A 50 -12.41 6.57 -6.06
CA PHE A 50 -12.65 5.21 -5.60
C PHE A 50 -12.92 5.14 -4.10
N GLY A 51 -13.64 4.10 -3.68
CA GLY A 51 -13.68 3.68 -2.29
C GLY A 51 -12.56 2.67 -1.98
N VAL A 52 -12.39 2.38 -0.70
CA VAL A 52 -11.53 1.30 -0.21
C VAL A 52 -12.41 0.22 0.43
N GLU A 53 -12.12 -1.05 0.17
CA GLU A 53 -12.76 -2.18 0.86
C GLU A 53 -12.15 -2.33 2.25
N GLU A 54 -12.94 -2.12 3.30
CA GLU A 54 -12.50 -2.22 4.70
C GLU A 54 -11.97 -3.62 5.04
N GLY A 55 -10.88 -3.70 5.82
CA GLY A 55 -10.30 -4.97 6.26
C GLY A 55 -9.45 -5.67 5.20
N THR A 56 -9.15 -5.01 4.07
CA THR A 56 -8.32 -5.55 2.99
C THR A 56 -6.88 -5.03 3.01
N GLU A 57 -6.57 -4.17 3.97
CA GLU A 57 -5.25 -3.62 4.18
C GLU A 57 -4.20 -4.71 4.46
N THR A 58 -3.12 -4.69 3.68
CA THR A 58 -1.96 -5.54 3.89
C THR A 58 -0.72 -4.67 3.99
N TYR A 59 0.10 -4.92 5.01
CA TYR A 59 1.25 -4.08 5.34
C TYR A 59 2.56 -4.78 4.99
N THR A 60 3.50 -4.03 4.42
CA THR A 60 4.88 -4.46 4.22
C THR A 60 5.79 -3.43 4.83
N VAL A 61 6.60 -3.84 5.79
CA VAL A 61 7.69 -3.01 6.34
C VAL A 61 8.93 -3.29 5.50
N ILE A 62 9.49 -2.24 4.91
CA ILE A 62 10.72 -2.31 4.12
C ILE A 62 11.78 -1.59 4.95
N ASN A 63 12.71 -2.39 5.47
CA ASN A 63 13.85 -1.94 6.24
C ASN A 63 15.11 -2.09 5.38
N PRO A 64 15.71 -1.00 4.89
CA PRO A 64 16.93 -1.04 4.07
C PRO A 64 18.09 -1.84 4.70
N GLY A 65 18.18 -1.89 6.03
CA GLY A 65 19.22 -2.64 6.75
C GLY A 65 19.00 -4.15 6.79
N GLU A 66 17.78 -4.62 6.53
CA GLU A 66 17.40 -6.04 6.57
C GLU A 66 16.97 -6.58 5.18
N THR A 67 16.65 -5.68 4.25
CA THR A 67 16.26 -6.02 2.89
C THR A 67 17.52 -6.04 2.02
N LEU A 68 17.72 -7.08 1.19
CA LEU A 68 18.76 -7.15 0.15
C LEU A 68 18.51 -6.12 -0.99
N ALA A 69 18.14 -4.89 -0.65
CA ALA A 69 18.05 -3.79 -1.58
C ALA A 69 19.45 -3.27 -1.85
N ASP A 70 19.75 -2.96 -3.10
CA ASP A 70 21.03 -2.39 -3.52
C ASP A 70 21.31 -1.11 -2.70
N VAL A 71 22.25 -1.22 -1.76
CA VAL A 71 22.48 -0.26 -0.65
C VAL A 71 22.84 1.14 -1.17
N HIS A 72 23.20 1.25 -2.45
CA HIS A 72 23.48 2.52 -3.12
C HIS A 72 22.24 3.32 -3.52
N THR A 73 21.04 2.74 -3.50
CA THR A 73 19.79 3.41 -3.88
C THR A 73 18.67 3.30 -2.85
N ALA A 74 18.83 2.50 -1.80
CA ALA A 74 17.83 2.38 -0.77
C ALA A 74 17.79 3.67 0.08
N PRO A 75 16.62 4.31 0.26
CA PRO A 75 16.51 5.45 1.15
C PRO A 75 16.91 5.02 2.57
N GLU A 76 17.64 5.84 3.32
CA GLU A 76 18.05 5.57 4.72
C GLU A 76 16.86 5.65 5.72
N GLN A 77 15.67 5.28 5.27
CA GLN A 77 14.41 5.46 5.99
C GLN A 77 13.66 4.14 6.04
N LEU A 78 12.96 3.94 7.15
CA LEU A 78 11.99 2.87 7.30
C LEU A 78 10.79 3.19 6.43
N ILE A 79 10.32 2.22 5.65
CA ILE A 79 9.13 2.42 4.81
C ILE A 79 8.06 1.42 5.24
N VAL A 80 6.83 1.89 5.44
CA VAL A 80 5.65 1.04 5.57
C VAL A 80 4.78 1.24 4.35
N ARG A 81 4.57 0.17 3.58
CA ARG A 81 3.63 0.13 2.47
C ARG A 81 2.33 -0.53 2.93
N CYS A 82 1.21 0.13 2.73
CA CYS A 82 -0.13 -0.43 2.85
C CYS A 82 -0.66 -0.73 1.44
N THR A 83 -1.22 -1.91 1.21
CA THR A 83 -1.97 -2.24 -0.02
C THR A 83 -3.43 -2.46 0.35
N VAL A 84 -4.33 -1.80 -0.35
CA VAL A 84 -5.78 -1.92 -0.14
C VAL A 84 -6.49 -2.32 -1.43
N LYS A 85 -7.66 -2.96 -1.31
CA LYS A 85 -8.55 -3.19 -2.45
C LYS A 85 -9.44 -1.98 -2.68
N LEU A 86 -9.62 -1.63 -3.95
CA LEU A 86 -10.47 -0.53 -4.37
C LEU A 86 -11.89 -1.00 -4.70
N THR A 87 -12.84 -0.12 -4.44
CA THR A 87 -14.25 -0.29 -4.81
C THR A 87 -14.72 0.88 -5.67
N GLY A 88 -15.76 0.63 -6.48
CA GLY A 88 -16.36 1.63 -7.36
C GLY A 88 -16.14 1.35 -8.86
N PRO A 89 -16.80 2.12 -9.74
CA PRO A 89 -16.74 1.89 -11.18
C PRO A 89 -15.32 2.07 -11.74
N GLY A 90 -14.81 1.05 -12.45
CA GLY A 90 -13.46 1.09 -13.04
C GLY A 90 -12.32 0.81 -12.06
N ALA A 91 -12.63 0.46 -10.81
CA ALA A 91 -11.63 0.09 -9.81
C ALA A 91 -10.83 -1.13 -10.26
N ASP A 92 -11.46 -2.09 -10.94
CA ASP A 92 -10.87 -3.30 -11.51
C ASP A 92 -9.69 -3.04 -12.46
N ARG A 93 -9.56 -1.83 -12.98
CA ARG A 93 -8.49 -1.41 -13.90
C ARG A 93 -7.31 -0.75 -13.20
N VAL A 94 -7.41 -0.52 -11.90
CA VAL A 94 -6.35 0.10 -11.11
C VAL A 94 -5.55 -1.01 -10.45
N HIS A 95 -4.30 -1.15 -10.86
CA HIS A 95 -3.39 -2.10 -10.24
C HIS A 95 -2.21 -1.35 -9.68
N ALA A 96 -1.96 -1.56 -8.39
CA ALA A 96 -0.77 -1.08 -7.75
C ALA A 96 0.41 -1.92 -8.27
N GLU A 97 1.06 -1.45 -9.33
CA GLU A 97 2.32 -2.02 -9.80
C GLU A 97 3.42 -1.56 -8.84
N GLY A 98 3.84 -2.44 -7.93
CA GLY A 98 5.10 -2.26 -7.21
C GLY A 98 6.24 -2.56 -8.18
N PRO A 99 7.50 -2.22 -7.86
CA PRO A 99 8.62 -2.70 -8.66
C PRO A 99 8.54 -4.23 -8.71
N MET A 100 8.06 -4.74 -9.85
CA MET A 100 8.31 -6.10 -10.29
C MET A 100 9.83 -6.14 -10.40
N ASN A 101 10.49 -6.76 -9.42
CA ASN A 101 11.90 -7.10 -9.57
C ASN A 101 12.00 -7.87 -10.89
N GLY A 102 12.50 -7.19 -11.92
CA GLY A 102 12.94 -7.81 -13.16
C GLY A 102 14.21 -8.61 -12.93
#